data_AF-T1DEM4-F1
#
_entry.id   AF-T1DEM4-F1
#
_cell.length_a   1.000
_cell.length_b   1.000
_cell.length_c   1.000
_cell.angle_alpha   90.00
_cell.angle_beta   90.00
_cell.angle_gamma   90.00
#
_symmetry.space_group_name_H-M   'P 1'
#
loop_
_entity.id
_entity.type
_entity.pdbx_description
1 polymer ?
#
loop_
_entity_poly.entity_id
_entity_poly.type
_entity_poly.pdbx_seq_one_letter_code
_entity_poly.pdbx_strand_id
1 'polypeptide(L)'
;MSEILQASSQMELSLPASARLRANMSAQVAVRTLLDAGEAQDGLKLLARLLPKRYAVAWVCQCARDQTLGIEDRAGASLAETWVRDPSEGN
;
A
#
# COMPACT_ATOMS: atom_id res chain seq x y z
N MET A 1 11.45 15.89 6.43
CA MET A 1 11.80 14.49 6.14
C MET A 1 11.24 14.13 4.78
N SER A 2 11.92 13.29 3.99
CA SER A 2 11.42 12.86 2.69
C SER A 2 10.22 11.92 2.85
N GLU A 3 9.13 12.20 2.12
CA GLU A 3 7.91 11.40 2.13
C GLU A 3 8.17 9.93 1.75
N ILE A 4 9.09 9.69 0.82
CA ILE A 4 9.49 8.34 0.38
C ILE A 4 10.14 7.56 1.54
N LEU A 5 11.11 8.17 2.23
CA LEU A 5 11.81 7.49 3.32
C LEU A 5 10.90 7.28 4.53
N GLN A 6 10.00 8.23 4.80
CA GLN A 6 8.99 8.08 5.84
C GLN A 6 8.02 6.94 5.50
N ALA A 7 7.51 6.88 4.27
CA ALA A 7 6.63 5.79 3.82
C ALA A 7 7.34 4.43 3.88
N SER A 8 8.61 4.37 3.51
CA SER A 8 9.44 3.16 3.63
C SER A 8 9.49 2.63 5.05
N SER A 9 9.70 3.52 6.03
CA SER A 9 9.74 3.17 7.44
C SER A 9 8.37 2.76 7.98
N GLN A 10 7.31 3.48 7.61
CA GLN A 10 5.94 3.20 8.08
C GLN A 10 5.39 1.87 7.56
N MET A 11 5.86 1.44 6.38
CA MET A 11 5.44 0.18 5.77
C MET A 11 6.40 -0.98 6.05
N GLU A 12 7.43 -0.75 6.86
CA GLU A 12 8.43 -1.76 7.22
C GLU A 12 8.96 -2.48 5.98
N LEU A 13 9.42 -1.71 4.99
CA LEU A 13 10.04 -2.29 3.80
C LEU A 13 11.32 -3.02 4.20
N SER A 14 11.65 -4.08 3.46
CA SER A 14 12.89 -4.82 3.71
C SER A 14 14.13 -3.91 3.61
N LEU A 15 15.22 -4.32 4.27
CA LEU A 15 16.49 -3.59 4.19
C LEU A 15 17.00 -3.46 2.74
N PRO A 16 16.98 -4.52 1.90
CA PRO A 16 17.36 -4.41 0.49
C PRO A 16 16.51 -3.41 -0.30
N ALA A 17 15.19 -3.40 -0.10
CA ALA A 17 14.30 -2.45 -0.76
C ALA A 17 14.56 -1.01 -0.29
N SER A 18 14.64 -0.81 1.03
CA SER A 18 14.89 0.51 1.64
C SER A 18 16.22 1.11 1.16
N ALA A 19 17.27 0.30 1.00
CA ALA A 19 18.58 0.74 0.53
C ALA A 19 18.58 1.31 -0.91
N ARG A 20 17.57 0.96 -1.72
CA ARG A 20 17.41 1.46 -3.10
C ARG A 20 16.73 2.82 -3.17
N LEU A 21 16.04 3.24 -2.10
CA LEU A 21 15.28 4.48 -2.08
C LEU A 21 16.19 5.69 -1.79
N ARG A 22 15.83 6.83 -2.36
CA ARG A 22 16.52 8.11 -2.15
C ARG A 22 15.50 9.21 -1.87
N ALA A 23 15.91 10.17 -1.04
CA ALA A 23 15.02 11.21 -0.52
C ALA A 23 14.38 12.09 -1.61
N ASN A 24 15.07 12.27 -2.74
CA ASN A 24 14.68 13.11 -3.87
C ASN A 24 13.92 12.37 -4.97
N MET A 25 13.60 11.08 -4.78
CA MET A 25 12.79 10.33 -5.75
C MET A 25 11.36 10.83 -5.76
N SER A 26 10.73 10.83 -6.94
CA SER A 26 9.27 10.89 -7.03
C SER A 26 8.68 9.55 -6.59
N ALA A 27 7.41 9.56 -6.15
CA ALA A 27 6.68 8.34 -5.78
C ALA A 27 6.71 7.28 -6.89
N GLN A 28 6.49 7.70 -8.14
CA GLN A 28 6.52 6.82 -9.31
C GLN A 28 7.90 6.16 -9.50
N VAL A 29 8.99 6.96 -9.42
CA VAL A 29 10.35 6.43 -9.58
C VAL A 29 10.70 5.48 -8.44
N ALA A 30 10.33 5.80 -7.20
CA ALA A 30 10.57 4.96 -6.04
C ALA A 30 9.88 3.59 -6.17
N VAL A 31 8.59 3.57 -6.51
CA VAL A 31 7.83 2.33 -6.71
C VAL A 31 8.41 1.53 -7.89
N ARG A 32 8.66 2.17 -9.04
CA ARG A 32 9.23 1.50 -10.22
C ARG A 32 10.60 0.88 -9.91
N THR A 33 11.45 1.57 -9.16
CA THR A 33 12.77 1.06 -8.74
C THR A 33 12.66 -0.26 -7.97
N LEU A 34 11.65 -0.40 -7.09
CA LEU A 34 11.43 -1.65 -6.35
C LEU A 34 10.87 -2.76 -7.24
N LEU A 35 9.90 -2.43 -8.11
CA LEU A 35 9.31 -3.39 -9.04
C LEU A 35 10.35 -3.95 -10.02
N ASP A 36 11.18 -3.08 -10.61
CA ASP A 36 12.20 -3.48 -11.58
C ASP A 36 13.34 -4.27 -10.93
N ALA A 37 13.54 -4.11 -9.61
CA ALA A 37 14.49 -4.89 -8.82
C ALA A 37 13.94 -6.26 -8.37
N GLY A 38 12.69 -6.60 -8.72
CA GLY A 38 12.03 -7.84 -8.28
C GLY A 38 11.44 -7.78 -6.86
N GLU A 39 11.52 -6.64 -6.19
CA GLU A 39 11.02 -6.42 -4.82
C GLU A 39 9.52 -6.06 -4.84
N ALA A 40 8.71 -6.87 -5.53
CA ALA A 40 7.33 -6.53 -5.85
C ALA A 40 6.47 -6.27 -4.60
N GLN A 41 6.63 -7.07 -3.55
CA GLN A 41 5.88 -6.93 -2.30
C GLN A 41 6.17 -5.58 -1.62
N ASP A 42 7.43 -5.18 -1.52
CA ASP A 42 7.81 -3.89 -0.94
C ASP A 42 7.38 -2.72 -1.84
N GLY A 43 7.45 -2.89 -3.16
CA GLY A 43 6.90 -1.95 -4.13
C GLY A 43 5.40 -1.70 -3.95
N LEU A 44 4.61 -2.76 -3.75
CA LEU A 44 3.16 -2.66 -3.52
C LEU A 44 2.84 -2.01 -2.16
N LYS A 45 3.58 -2.36 -1.10
CA LYS A 45 3.46 -1.69 0.21
C LYS A 45 3.70 -0.18 0.10
N LEU A 46 4.80 0.20 -0.57
CA LEU A 46 5.14 1.60 -0.78
C LEU A 46 4.07 2.33 -1.60
N LEU A 47 3.58 1.71 -2.68
CA LEU A 47 2.52 2.26 -3.51
C LEU A 47 1.23 2.49 -2.70
N ALA A 48 0.79 1.50 -1.92
CA ALA A 48 -0.41 1.60 -1.09
C ALA A 48 -0.32 2.77 -0.10
N ARG A 49 0.87 3.04 0.44
CA ARG A 49 1.09 4.12 1.40
C ARG A 49 1.11 5.51 0.77
N LEU A 50 1.62 5.63 -0.45
CA LEU A 50 1.77 6.90 -1.17
C LEU A 50 0.50 7.33 -1.93
N LEU A 51 -0.42 6.41 -2.18
CA LEU A 51 -1.70 6.72 -2.81
C LEU A 51 -2.65 7.43 -1.82
N PRO A 52 -3.60 8.24 -2.32
CA PRO A 52 -4.69 8.74 -1.50
C PRO A 52 -5.43 7.59 -0.81
N LYS A 53 -5.65 7.69 0.51
CA LYS A 53 -6.20 6.61 1.35
C LYS A 53 -7.43 5.94 0.74
N ARG A 54 -8.40 6.72 0.26
CA ARG A 54 -9.63 6.19 -0.35
C ARG A 54 -9.36 5.34 -1.59
N TYR A 55 -8.41 5.74 -2.42
CA TYR A 55 -8.02 5.00 -3.61
C TYR A 55 -7.26 3.72 -3.24
N ALA A 56 -6.30 3.82 -2.31
CA ALA A 56 -5.54 2.66 -1.84
C ALA A 56 -6.45 1.58 -1.24
N VAL A 57 -7.40 1.96 -0.38
CA VAL A 57 -8.36 1.02 0.22
C VAL A 57 -9.26 0.39 -0.86
N ALA A 58 -9.82 1.20 -1.77
CA ALA A 58 -10.65 0.68 -2.86
C ALA A 58 -9.90 -0.34 -3.73
N TRP A 59 -8.65 -0.05 -4.08
CA TRP A 59 -7.80 -0.94 -4.87
C TRP A 59 -7.44 -2.23 -4.11
N VAL A 60 -7.08 -2.16 -2.83
CA VAL A 60 -6.80 -3.34 -2.02
C VAL A 60 -8.04 -4.23 -1.86
N CYS A 61 -9.21 -3.63 -1.63
CA CYS A 61 -10.49 -4.36 -1.61
C CYS A 61 -10.76 -5.05 -2.95
N GLN A 62 -10.44 -4.41 -4.09
CA GLN A 62 -10.56 -5.05 -5.40
C GLN A 62 -9.63 -6.26 -5.52
N CYS A 63 -8.36 -6.14 -5.11
CA CYS A 63 -7.42 -7.27 -5.11
C CYS A 63 -7.90 -8.42 -4.22
N ALA A 64 -8.48 -8.10 -3.06
CA ALA A 64 -8.98 -9.07 -2.09
C ALA A 64 -10.15 -9.93 -2.59
N ARG A 65 -10.97 -9.42 -3.53
CA ARG A 65 -12.13 -10.16 -4.08
C ARG A 65 -11.74 -11.45 -4.78
N ASP A 66 -10.59 -11.45 -5.43
CA ASP A 66 -10.07 -12.60 -6.17
C ASP A 66 -9.21 -13.54 -5.30
N GLN A 67 -9.17 -13.31 -3.98
CA GLN A 67 -8.38 -14.11 -3.04
C GLN A 67 -9.26 -14.97 -2.13
N THR A 68 -8.75 -16.14 -1.75
CA THR A 68 -9.35 -16.97 -0.71
C THR A 68 -8.99 -16.39 0.65
N LEU A 69 -9.92 -15.65 1.24
CA LEU A 69 -9.76 -15.02 2.56
C LEU A 69 -10.43 -15.82 3.66
N GLY A 70 -9.82 -15.78 4.85
CA GLY A 70 -10.44 -16.22 6.09
C GLY A 70 -11.69 -15.39 6.43
N ILE A 71 -12.47 -15.86 7.40
CA ILE A 71 -13.74 -15.22 7.78
C ILE A 71 -13.50 -13.80 8.30
N GLU A 72 -12.48 -13.61 9.14
CA GLU A 72 -12.13 -12.30 9.71
C GLU A 72 -11.64 -11.32 8.65
N ASP A 73 -10.73 -11.74 7.78
CA ASP A 73 -10.22 -10.92 6.67
C ASP A 73 -11.34 -10.52 5.70
N ARG A 74 -12.29 -11.42 5.43
CA ARG A 74 -13.46 -11.13 4.60
C ARG A 74 -14.37 -10.09 5.25
N ALA A 75 -14.59 -10.19 6.56
CA ALA A 75 -15.36 -9.20 7.31
C ALA A 75 -14.66 -7.83 7.28
N GLY A 76 -13.34 -7.80 7.48
CA GLY A 76 -12.52 -6.60 7.37
C GLY A 76 -12.56 -5.97 5.98
N ALA A 77 -12.46 -6.77 4.92
CA ALA A 77 -12.57 -6.30 3.54
C ALA A 77 -13.96 -5.69 3.25
N SER A 78 -15.04 -6.31 3.73
CA SER A 78 -16.42 -5.81 3.59
C SER A 78 -16.63 -4.47 4.33
N LEU A 79 -16.05 -4.33 5.52
CA LEU A 79 -16.06 -3.10 6.29
C LEU A 79 -15.31 -1.98 5.52
N ALA A 80 -14.08 -2.27 5.09
CA ALA A 80 -13.27 -1.33 4.31
C ALA A 80 -13.95 -0.89 3.00
N GLU A 81 -14.67 -1.80 2.31
CA GLU A 81 -15.46 -1.46 1.13
C GLU A 81 -16.62 -0.51 1.45
N THR A 82 -17.24 -0.66 2.62
CA THR A 82 -18.31 0.22 3.09
C THR A 82 -17.75 1.61 3.40
N TRP A 83 -16.62 1.67 4.10
CA TRP A 83 -15.89 2.92 4.34
C TRP A 83 -15.50 3.67 3.04
N VAL A 84 -15.14 2.96 1.97
CA VAL A 84 -14.83 3.60 0.66
C VAL A 84 -16.03 4.34 0.07
N ARG A 85 -17.24 3.80 0.27
CA ARG A 85 -18.52 4.38 -0.22
C ARG A 85 -18.99 5.54 0.65
N ASP A 86 -18.89 5.37 1.96
CA ASP A 86 -19.30 6.35 2.96
C ASP A 86 -18.25 6.41 4.09
N PRO A 87 -17.24 7.30 4.02
CA PRO A 87 -16.15 7.33 4.97
C PRO A 87 -16.58 8.01 6.28
N SER A 88 -17.12 7.22 7.21
CA SER A 88 -17.43 7.61 8.59
C SER A 88 -16.73 6.67 9.57
N GLU A 89 -16.58 7.06 10.84
CA GLU A 89 -15.96 6.17 11.86
C GLU A 89 -16.80 4.93 12.18
N GLY A 90 -18.10 4.92 11.83
CA GLY A 90 -18.99 3.79 12.03
C GLY A 90 -18.95 2.75 10.90
N ASN A 91 -18.20 3.03 9.83
CA ASN A 91 -18.07 2.21 8.63
C ASN A 91 -16.63 1.72 8.46
#